data_AF-A0A1H4TUC7-F1
#
_entry.id   AF-A0A1H4TUC7-F1
#
_cell.length_a   1.000
_cell.length_b   1.000
_cell.length_c   1.000
_cell.angle_alpha   90.00
_cell.angle_beta   90.00
_cell.angle_gamma   90.00
#
_symmetry.space_group_name_H-M   'P 1'
#
loop_
_entity.id
_entity.type
_entity.pdbx_description
1 polymer ?
#
loop_
_entity_poly.entity_id
_entity_poly.type
_entity_poly.pdbx_seq_one_letter_code
_entity_poly.pdbx_strand_id
1 'polypeptide(L)'
;MRSEETPFVGGPLDGRVLPVLVGLTGQPPKTYEVPVENEADEPPTVYVYRRVPAATSKRLGLVRGWAYEYDPEGKPGGGLKWPWSKPS
;
A
#
# COMPACT_ATOMS: atom_id res chain seq x y z
N MET A 1 -5.07 10.69 15.26
CA MET A 1 -4.41 9.83 14.26
C MET A 1 -3.87 10.73 13.17
N ARG A 2 -2.65 10.49 12.64
CA ARG A 2 -2.00 11.36 11.64
C ARG A 2 -2.06 10.69 10.26
N SER A 3 -2.14 11.49 9.22
CA SER A 3 -1.96 11.05 7.83
C SER A 3 -0.73 11.71 7.19
N GLU A 4 -0.21 11.09 6.14
CA GLU A 4 0.85 11.60 5.25
C GLU A 4 0.34 11.57 3.80
N GLU A 5 0.47 12.69 3.10
CA GLU A 5 0.21 12.78 1.66
C GLU A 5 1.24 11.93 0.92
N THR A 6 0.80 10.78 0.41
CA THR A 6 1.68 9.75 -0.15
C THR A 6 1.39 9.60 -1.66
N PRO A 7 2.37 9.80 -2.54
CA PRO A 7 2.22 9.58 -3.98
C PRO A 7 2.13 8.09 -4.33
N PHE A 8 1.33 7.77 -5.34
CA PHE A 8 1.16 6.46 -5.94
C PHE A 8 1.73 6.46 -7.36
N VAL A 9 2.49 5.42 -7.70
CA VAL A 9 3.19 5.26 -8.98
C VAL A 9 2.82 3.92 -9.60
N GLY A 10 2.44 3.95 -10.88
CA GLY A 10 1.95 2.81 -11.64
C GLY A 10 0.53 2.38 -11.26
N GLY A 11 0.01 1.40 -12.01
CA GLY A 11 -1.31 0.82 -11.76
C GLY A 11 -2.48 1.82 -11.85
N PRO A 12 -3.65 1.47 -11.31
CA PRO A 12 -4.85 2.31 -11.40
C PRO A 12 -4.79 3.65 -10.65
N LEU A 13 -3.86 3.83 -9.70
CA LEU A 13 -3.71 5.05 -8.91
C LEU A 13 -2.52 5.91 -9.34
N ASP A 14 -1.92 5.62 -10.50
CA ASP A 14 -0.74 6.33 -10.98
C ASP A 14 -0.93 7.86 -10.99
N GLY A 15 0.08 8.57 -10.49
CA GLY A 15 0.10 10.03 -10.40
C GLY A 15 -0.79 10.63 -9.30
N ARG A 16 -1.55 9.81 -8.55
CA ARG A 16 -2.38 10.30 -7.45
C ARG A 16 -1.55 10.47 -6.18
N VAL A 17 -1.96 11.43 -5.36
CA VAL A 17 -1.46 11.60 -3.99
C VAL A 17 -2.64 11.44 -3.06
N LEU A 18 -2.52 10.56 -2.07
CA LEU A 18 -3.60 10.28 -1.13
C LEU A 18 -3.12 10.46 0.32
N PRO A 19 -3.98 10.94 1.23
CA PRO A 19 -3.70 10.95 2.66
C PRO A 19 -3.73 9.51 3.19
N VAL A 20 -2.57 8.96 3.53
CA VAL A 20 -2.45 7.62 4.12
C VAL A 20 -2.20 7.72 5.61
N LEU A 21 -2.97 6.97 6.40
CA LEU A 21 -2.80 6.93 7.85
C LEU A 21 -1.45 6.34 8.22
N VAL A 22 -0.72 7.02 9.11
CA VAL A 22 0.57 6.56 9.60
C VAL A 22 0.46 6.00 11.01
N GLY A 23 1.28 4.98 11.29
CA GLY A 23 1.40 4.39 12.62
C GLY A 23 2.21 5.27 13.59
N LEU A 24 2.45 4.75 14.79
CA LEU A 24 3.29 5.41 15.81
C LEU A 24 4.70 5.75 15.31
N THR A 25 5.23 4.96 14.39
CA THR A 25 6.55 5.18 13.77
C THR A 25 6.53 6.29 12.71
N GLY A 26 5.36 6.89 12.43
CA GLY A 26 5.18 7.89 11.39
C GLY A 26 5.31 7.34 9.98
N GLN A 27 5.32 6.03 9.79
CA GLN A 27 5.44 5.41 8.48
C GLN A 27 4.07 4.93 7.98
N PRO A 28 3.76 5.12 6.69
CA PRO A 28 2.63 4.45 6.04
C PRO A 28 2.72 2.93 6.16
N PRO A 29 1.61 2.18 6.00
CA PRO A 29 1.63 0.72 5.94
C PRO A 29 2.64 0.17 4.92
N LYS A 30 3.16 -1.04 5.12
CA LYS A 30 4.11 -1.64 4.15
C LYS A 30 3.45 -1.92 2.79
N THR A 31 2.17 -2.25 2.81
CA THR A 31 1.37 -2.59 1.64
C THR A 31 0.08 -1.78 1.69
N TYR A 32 -0.38 -1.30 0.54
CA TYR A 32 -1.69 -0.68 0.37
C TYR A 32 -2.49 -1.49 -0.65
N GLU A 33 -3.70 -1.89 -0.28
CA GLU A 33 -4.55 -2.78 -1.08
C GLU A 33 -5.80 -2.02 -1.51
N VAL A 34 -6.13 -2.09 -2.80
CA VAL A 34 -7.31 -1.46 -3.38
C VAL A 34 -8.19 -2.54 -3.98
N PRO A 35 -9.26 -2.97 -3.27
CA PRO A 35 -10.26 -3.82 -3.87
C PRO A 35 -11.06 -3.00 -4.89
N VAL A 36 -11.15 -3.51 -6.11
CA VAL A 36 -11.98 -2.96 -7.17
C VAL A 36 -13.08 -3.97 -7.48
N GLU A 37 -14.32 -3.50 -7.40
CA GLU A 37 -15.48 -4.26 -7.83
C GLU A 37 -15.42 -4.42 -9.35
N ASN A 38 -15.55 -5.65 -9.82
CA ASN A 38 -15.66 -5.95 -11.24
C ASN A 38 -17.16 -6.03 -11.63
N GLU A 39 -17.44 -6.18 -12.93
CA GLU A 39 -18.83 -6.37 -13.38
C GLU A 39 -19.48 -7.56 -12.66
N ALA A 40 -20.81 -7.55 -12.58
CA ALA A 40 -21.65 -8.22 -11.57
C ALA A 40 -21.40 -9.73 -11.27
N ASP A 41 -20.57 -10.42 -12.06
CA ASP A 41 -20.22 -11.84 -11.93
C ASP A 41 -18.70 -12.13 -11.82
N GLU A 42 -17.83 -11.12 -11.85
CA GLU A 42 -16.38 -11.32 -11.72
C GLU A 42 -15.89 -11.11 -10.28
N PRO A 43 -14.97 -11.97 -9.79
CA PRO A 43 -14.41 -11.80 -8.45
C PRO A 43 -13.63 -10.48 -8.37
N PRO A 44 -13.69 -9.76 -7.22
CA PRO A 44 -13.05 -8.46 -7.08
C PRO A 44 -11.53 -8.57 -7.27
N THR A 45 -10.98 -7.68 -8.09
CA THR A 45 -9.53 -7.58 -8.29
C THR A 45 -8.93 -6.69 -7.21
N VAL A 46 -7.86 -7.16 -6.57
CA VAL A 46 -7.14 -6.38 -5.56
C VAL A 46 -5.83 -5.89 -6.16
N TYR A 47 -5.71 -4.58 -6.30
CA TYR A 47 -4.44 -3.95 -6.69
C TYR A 47 -3.58 -3.73 -5.45
N VAL A 48 -2.32 -4.18 -5.52
CA VAL A 48 -1.38 -4.11 -4.41
C VAL A 48 -0.31 -3.07 -4.71
N TYR A 49 -0.02 -2.22 -3.74
CA TYR A 49 1.07 -1.26 -3.80
C TYR A 49 2.05 -1.46 -2.64
N ARG A 50 3.35 -1.33 -2.91
CA ARG A 50 4.42 -1.47 -1.93
C ARG A 50 4.99 -0.11 -1.54
N ARG A 51 5.19 0.07 -0.25
CA ARG A 51 5.82 1.29 0.28
C ARG A 51 7.29 1.33 -0.12
N VAL A 52 7.70 2.39 -0.80
CA VAL A 52 9.08 2.66 -1.23
C VAL A 52 9.54 4.05 -0.77
N PRO A 53 10.84 4.30 -0.58
CA PRO A 53 11.35 5.66 -0.34
C PRO A 53 11.00 6.58 -1.50
N ALA A 54 10.35 7.73 -1.24
CA ALA A 54 10.06 8.71 -2.29
C ALA A 54 11.31 9.49 -2.69
N ALA A 55 12.17 9.77 -1.71
CA ALA A 55 13.45 10.41 -1.92
C ALA A 55 14.42 10.03 -0.82
N THR A 56 15.71 10.19 -1.08
CA THR A 56 16.78 9.93 -0.11
C THR A 56 17.71 11.14 -0.04
N SER A 57 18.10 11.54 1.17
CA SER A 57 18.98 12.68 1.38
C SER A 57 20.39 12.39 0.85
N LYS A 58 20.94 13.30 0.03
CA LYS A 58 22.21 13.07 -0.68
C LYS A 58 23.42 12.82 0.23
N ARG A 59 23.45 13.44 1.42
CA ARG A 59 24.61 13.37 2.33
C ARG A 59 24.52 12.27 3.39
N LEU A 60 23.32 11.96 3.86
CA LEU A 60 23.12 11.05 5.01
C LEU A 60 22.36 9.78 4.63
N GLY A 61 21.87 9.64 3.40
CA GLY A 61 21.10 8.47 3.00
C GLY A 61 19.73 8.36 3.70
N LEU A 62 19.24 9.45 4.30
CA LEU A 62 18.00 9.42 5.07
C LEU A 62 16.81 9.50 4.13
N VAL A 63 15.84 8.60 4.31
CA VAL A 63 14.58 8.61 3.58
C VAL A 63 13.82 9.91 3.87
N ARG A 64 13.34 10.57 2.82
CA ARG A 64 12.56 11.80 2.83
C ARG A 64 11.20 11.53 2.21
N GLY A 65 10.28 11.08 3.06
CA GLY A 65 8.93 10.71 2.65
C GLY A 65 8.86 9.34 1.99
N TRP A 66 7.63 8.88 1.80
CA TRP A 66 7.32 7.57 1.24
C TRP A 66 6.46 7.71 0.00
N ALA A 67 6.50 6.71 -0.87
CA ALA A 67 5.62 6.53 -2.01
C ALA A 67 5.09 5.10 -2.02
N TYR A 68 4.05 4.86 -2.81
CA TYR A 68 3.52 3.54 -3.09
C TYR A 68 3.74 3.20 -4.56
N GLU A 69 4.45 2.12 -4.82
CA GLU A 69 4.68 1.60 -6.17
C GLU A 69 3.79 0.40 -6.43
N TYR A 70 3.14 0.36 -7.58
CA TYR A 70 2.25 -0.73 -7.98
C TYR A 70 3.03 -2.04 -8.14
N ASP A 71 2.55 -3.08 -7.47
CA ASP A 71 3.10 -4.43 -7.49
C ASP A 71 2.10 -5.35 -8.22
N PRO A 72 2.25 -5.56 -9.55
CA PRO A 72 1.31 -6.37 -10.34
C PRO A 72 1.31 -7.85 -9.95
N GLU A 73 2.43 -8.33 -9.39
CA GLU A 73 2.55 -9.69 -8.84
C GLU A 73 2.23 -9.73 -7.34
N GLY A 74 1.86 -8.58 -6.78
CA GLY A 74 1.59 -8.39 -5.37
C GLY A 74 0.40 -9.22 -4.96
N LYS A 75 0.63 -10.15 -4.03
CA LYS A 75 -0.45 -10.88 -3.37
C LYS A 75 -1.01 -10.03 -2.23
N PRO A 76 -2.34 -9.95 -2.08
CA PRO A 76 -2.92 -9.34 -0.88
C PRO A 76 -2.38 -10.05 0.35
N GLY A 77 -2.19 -9.30 1.43
CA GLY A 77 -1.72 -9.82 2.70
C GLY A 77 -2.59 -10.99 3.13
N GLY A 78 -1.95 -12.12 3.45
CA GLY A 78 -2.67 -13.26 4.00
C GLY A 78 -3.41 -12.83 5.27
N GLY A 79 -4.67 -13.27 5.41
CA GLY A 79 -5.46 -13.01 6.62
C GLY A 79 -4.70 -13.42 7.87
N LEU A 80 -4.94 -12.72 8.98
CA LEU A 80 -4.39 -13.09 10.28
C LEU A 80 -4.71 -14.56 10.56
N LYS A 81 -3.66 -15.39 10.66
CA LYS A 81 -3.78 -16.78 11.08
C LYS A 81 -4.01 -16.83 12.57
N TRP A 82 -5.25 -16.63 12.98
CA TRP A 82 -5.65 -16.88 14.36
C TRP A 82 -5.76 -18.37 14.61
N PRO A 83 -5.42 -18.86 15.82
CA PRO A 83 -5.57 -20.26 16.16
C PRO A 83 -7.03 -20.73 16.18
N TRP A 84 -8.00 -19.80 16.11
CA TRP A 84 -9.42 -20.06 15.96
C TRP A 84 -9.98 -19.75 14.55
N SER A 85 -9.13 -19.37 13.60
CA SER A 85 -9.58 -19.26 12.20
C SER A 85 -9.81 -20.66 11.65
N LYS A 86 -11.03 -20.93 11.15
CA LYS A 86 -11.32 -22.19 10.46
C LYS A 86 -10.39 -22.33 9.24
N PRO A 87 -9.82 -23.51 8.98
CA PRO A 87 -9.08 -23.74 7.75
C PRO A 87 -10.04 -23.55 6.56
N SER A 88 -9.58 -22.80 5.55
CA SER A 88 -10.23 -22.71 4.23
C SER A 88 -10.02 -24.00 3.45
#